data_AF-A0A535V552-F1
#
_entry.id   AF-A0A535V552-F1
#
_cell.length_a   1.000
_cell.length_b   1.000
_cell.length_c   1.000
_cell.angle_alpha   90.00
_cell.angle_beta   90.00
_cell.angle_gamma   90.00
#
_symmetry.space_group_name_H-M   'P 1'
#
loop_
_entity.id
_entity.type
_entity.pdbx_description
1 polymer ?
#
loop_
_entity_poly.entity_id
_entity_poly.type
_entity_poly.pdbx_seq_one_letter_code
_entity_poly.pdbx_strand_id
1 'polypeptide(L)'
;MRWRASLAEGSWQAPTYPGVSEGAVRQWLKGGRDASSAVIKLLIYPSGGSYDHELPIHCPPPGAHKTLHQRIKDAYQATFIGRDGQMHPDKQASYVRALALDLVPPTLQRAAVDHLVRLIQENDDHLGTGFLSTPFLCHVLSENGQLEVAYALLKQDTIPSWLYEVKKGATTIWEDWDGIGEDGIPHGSLNHYSKGAVGSWLYQVVAGIEPGTPGYKHIRFRPRPGGGLTAASARYHSLYGEIAYPFSRNNG
;
A
#
# COMPACT_ATOMS: atom_id res chain seq x y z
N MET A 1 -4.82 -34.26 10.40
CA MET A 1 -4.77 -33.00 11.15
C MET A 1 -5.33 -31.89 10.25
N ARG A 2 -6.53 -31.35 10.54
CA ARG A 2 -7.19 -30.34 9.69
C ARG A 2 -6.89 -28.95 10.26
N TRP A 3 -6.04 -28.18 9.56
CA TRP A 3 -5.88 -26.76 9.84
C TRP A 3 -7.05 -25.98 9.21
N ARG A 4 -7.81 -25.25 10.02
CA ARG A 4 -8.79 -24.25 9.56
C ARG A 4 -8.24 -22.86 9.94
N ALA A 5 -7.74 -22.11 8.97
CA ALA A 5 -7.53 -20.67 9.14
C ALA A 5 -8.85 -19.96 8.83
N SER A 6 -9.54 -19.41 9.84
CA SER A 6 -10.88 -18.81 9.66
C SER A 6 -10.92 -17.28 9.72
N LEU A 7 -9.78 -16.59 9.65
CA LEU A 7 -9.72 -15.12 9.67
C LEU A 7 -8.90 -14.59 8.48
N ALA A 8 -9.61 -14.27 7.41
CA ALA A 8 -9.15 -13.39 6.36
C ALA A 8 -9.70 -11.99 6.67
N GLU A 9 -8.91 -11.19 7.39
CA GLU A 9 -9.14 -9.76 7.44
C GLU A 9 -8.95 -9.25 6.01
N GLY A 10 -9.98 -8.67 5.40
CA GLY A 10 -9.87 -8.04 4.08
C GLY A 10 -8.99 -6.79 4.15
N SER A 11 -9.33 -5.75 3.41
CA SER A 11 -8.70 -4.44 3.61
C SER A 11 -9.20 -3.77 4.90
N TRP A 12 -8.75 -4.22 6.07
CA TRP A 12 -9.14 -3.67 7.38
C TRP A 12 -8.90 -2.15 7.41
N GLN A 13 -9.87 -1.38 7.93
CA GLN A 13 -9.88 0.10 7.93
C GLN A 13 -9.83 0.77 6.55
N ALA A 14 -10.26 0.08 5.49
CA ALA A 14 -10.61 0.78 4.25
C ALA A 14 -11.84 1.66 4.51
N PRO A 15 -11.82 2.95 4.12
CA PRO A 15 -12.99 3.82 4.27
C PRO A 15 -14.17 3.27 3.44
N THR A 16 -15.39 3.47 3.93
CA THR A 16 -16.60 3.13 3.19
C THR A 16 -16.91 4.21 2.17
N TYR A 17 -17.22 3.83 0.93
CA TYR A 17 -17.69 4.77 -0.09
C TYR A 17 -18.98 5.48 0.38
N PRO A 18 -19.21 6.74 -0.02
CA PRO A 18 -20.47 7.42 0.27
C PRO A 18 -21.66 6.60 -0.23
N GLY A 19 -22.63 6.31 0.66
CA GLY A 19 -23.85 5.55 0.33
C GLY A 19 -24.00 4.17 1.00
N VAL A 20 -23.10 3.77 1.89
CA VAL A 20 -23.17 2.49 2.60
C VAL A 20 -23.38 2.73 4.11
N SER A 21 -24.57 2.43 4.63
CA SER A 21 -24.91 2.61 6.05
C SER A 21 -24.15 1.65 6.97
N GLU A 22 -24.01 1.96 8.27
CA GLU A 22 -23.40 1.08 9.29
C GLU A 22 -23.98 -0.35 9.29
N GLY A 23 -25.26 -0.51 8.94
CA GLY A 23 -25.92 -1.81 8.79
C GLY A 23 -25.30 -2.67 7.68
N ALA A 24 -24.84 -2.04 6.60
CA ALA A 24 -24.15 -2.68 5.51
C ALA A 24 -22.69 -3.03 5.84
N VAL A 25 -22.04 -2.36 6.82
CA VAL A 25 -20.71 -2.75 7.32
C VAL A 25 -20.76 -4.07 8.11
N ARG A 26 -21.80 -4.28 8.93
CA ARG A 26 -22.04 -5.57 9.60
C ARG A 26 -22.42 -6.68 8.62
N GLN A 27 -23.09 -6.34 7.52
CA GLN A 27 -23.38 -7.27 6.43
C GLN A 27 -22.15 -7.51 5.54
N TRP A 28 -21.22 -6.54 5.40
CA TRP A 28 -19.93 -6.64 4.71
C TRP A 28 -18.96 -7.58 5.44
N LEU A 29 -18.85 -7.44 6.77
CA LEU A 29 -18.11 -8.39 7.62
C LEU A 29 -18.65 -9.82 7.54
N LYS A 30 -19.95 -9.98 7.27
CA LYS A 30 -20.62 -11.28 7.08
C LYS A 30 -20.61 -11.79 5.63
N GLY A 31 -20.45 -10.89 4.64
CA GLY A 31 -20.82 -11.14 3.25
C GLY A 31 -19.68 -11.11 2.23
N GLY A 32 -18.48 -10.68 2.59
CA GLY A 32 -17.37 -10.57 1.64
C GLY A 32 -16.07 -11.06 2.22
N ARG A 33 -15.84 -12.38 2.17
CA ARG A 33 -14.49 -12.91 2.27
C ARG A 33 -13.70 -12.34 1.09
N ASP A 34 -12.90 -11.30 1.33
CA ASP A 34 -11.87 -10.88 0.41
C ASP A 34 -10.81 -12.00 0.37
N ALA A 35 -11.10 -13.07 -0.37
CA ALA A 35 -10.25 -14.24 -0.47
C ALA A 35 -8.87 -13.88 -1.03
N SER A 36 -8.72 -12.71 -1.67
CA SER A 36 -7.43 -12.17 -2.08
C SER A 36 -6.48 -11.99 -0.89
N SER A 37 -6.96 -11.59 0.31
CA SER A 37 -6.08 -11.43 1.47
C SER A 37 -5.59 -12.78 2.03
N ALA A 38 -6.39 -13.84 1.93
CA ALA A 38 -5.98 -15.19 2.29
C ALA A 38 -4.92 -15.74 1.31
N VAL A 39 -5.04 -15.44 0.01
CA VAL A 39 -4.04 -15.82 -1.00
C VAL A 39 -2.76 -15.00 -0.82
N ILE A 40 -2.86 -13.72 -0.47
CA ILE A 40 -1.71 -12.86 -0.16
C ILE A 40 -0.94 -13.37 1.08
N LYS A 41 -1.64 -13.84 2.12
CA LYS A 41 -0.99 -14.49 3.27
C LYS A 41 -0.12 -15.69 2.86
N LEU A 42 -0.54 -16.45 1.84
CA LEU A 42 0.23 -17.57 1.29
C LEU A 42 1.39 -17.14 0.39
N LEU A 43 1.31 -15.96 -0.23
CA LEU A 43 2.36 -15.37 -1.08
C LEU A 43 3.45 -14.66 -0.28
N ILE A 44 3.10 -14.13 0.90
CA ILE A 44 4.04 -13.54 1.87
C ILE A 44 4.85 -14.64 2.59
N TYR A 45 4.34 -15.87 2.65
CA TYR A 45 5.14 -17.05 3.04
C TYR A 45 6.06 -17.45 1.87
N PRO A 46 7.35 -17.73 2.13
CA PRO A 46 8.47 -17.10 1.48
C PRO A 46 8.51 -17.33 -0.04
N SER A 47 8.22 -16.26 -0.77
CA SER A 47 8.82 -15.97 -2.07
C SER A 47 10.29 -15.57 -1.86
N GLY A 48 11.14 -16.57 -1.59
CA GLY A 48 12.58 -16.57 -1.92
C GLY A 48 13.41 -15.32 -1.61
N GLY A 49 13.35 -14.80 -0.38
CA GLY A 49 14.47 -14.03 0.17
C GLY A 49 15.56 -14.99 0.63
N SER A 50 16.82 -14.72 0.29
CA SER A 50 18.02 -15.44 0.73
C SER A 50 18.28 -15.25 2.24
N TYR A 51 17.32 -15.62 3.08
CA TYR A 51 17.47 -15.72 4.53
C TYR A 51 17.96 -17.13 4.88
N ASP A 52 19.11 -17.52 4.32
CA ASP A 52 19.76 -18.82 4.59
C ASP A 52 20.76 -18.76 5.75
N HIS A 53 20.63 -17.75 6.62
CA HIS A 53 21.42 -17.67 7.84
C HIS A 53 20.52 -17.67 9.08
N GLU A 54 20.51 -18.83 9.74
CA GLU A 54 20.29 -19.03 11.17
C GLU A 54 18.88 -18.83 11.74
N LEU A 55 17.84 -19.40 11.10
CA LEU A 55 16.64 -19.80 11.85
C LEU A 55 16.39 -21.30 11.65
N PRO A 56 16.23 -22.09 12.73
CA PRO A 56 15.95 -23.52 12.64
C PRO A 56 14.47 -23.73 12.28
N ILE A 57 14.10 -23.30 11.08
CA ILE A 57 12.80 -23.58 10.48
C ILE A 57 13.09 -24.64 9.42
N HIS A 58 12.40 -25.77 9.51
CA HIS A 58 12.52 -26.88 8.55
C HIS A 58 12.20 -26.35 7.15
N CYS A 59 13.24 -26.03 6.38
CA CYS A 59 13.11 -25.41 5.06
C CYS A 59 12.76 -26.51 4.05
N PRO A 60 11.62 -26.44 3.34
CA PRO A 60 11.31 -27.34 2.25
C PRO A 60 12.43 -27.39 1.19
N PRO A 61 12.53 -28.48 0.42
CA PRO A 61 13.59 -28.64 -0.56
C PRO A 61 13.64 -27.47 -1.57
N PRO A 62 14.84 -27.06 -2.02
CA PRO A 62 15.02 -25.98 -2.98
C PRO A 62 14.12 -26.17 -4.22
N GLY A 63 13.33 -25.15 -4.57
CA GLY A 63 12.44 -25.16 -5.74
C GLY A 63 10.97 -25.51 -5.46
N ALA A 64 10.64 -26.20 -4.36
CA ALA A 64 9.25 -26.48 -3.99
C ALA A 64 8.43 -25.19 -3.78
N HIS A 65 9.07 -24.16 -3.21
CA HIS A 65 8.46 -22.84 -3.02
C HIS A 65 8.19 -22.11 -4.33
N LYS A 66 9.05 -22.23 -5.34
CA LYS A 66 8.86 -21.56 -6.64
C LYS A 66 7.67 -22.15 -7.37
N THR A 67 7.57 -23.47 -7.41
CA THR A 67 6.42 -24.17 -8.01
C THR A 67 5.12 -23.84 -7.29
N LEU A 68 5.13 -23.83 -5.96
CA LEU A 68 3.95 -23.46 -5.17
C LEU A 68 3.56 -21.99 -5.41
N HIS A 69 4.53 -21.07 -5.40
CA HIS A 69 4.31 -19.66 -5.69
C HIS A 69 3.65 -19.47 -7.07
N GLN A 70 4.19 -20.12 -8.10
CA GLN A 70 3.63 -20.02 -9.45
C GLN A 70 2.18 -20.51 -9.50
N ARG A 71 1.89 -21.68 -8.90
CA ARG A 71 0.53 -22.22 -8.85
C ARG A 71 -0.44 -21.30 -8.11
N ILE A 72 0.02 -20.62 -7.05
CA ILE A 72 -0.79 -19.65 -6.32
C ILE A 72 -1.02 -18.39 -7.17
N LYS A 73 0.02 -17.89 -7.85
CA LYS A 73 -0.08 -16.75 -8.77
C LYS A 73 -1.06 -17.04 -9.91
N ASP A 74 -0.97 -18.21 -10.54
CA ASP A 74 -1.88 -18.62 -11.63
C ASP A 74 -3.33 -18.71 -11.13
N ALA A 75 -3.55 -19.32 -9.96
CA ALA A 75 -4.88 -19.41 -9.36
C ALA A 75 -5.44 -18.05 -8.99
N TYR A 76 -4.61 -17.14 -8.45
CA TYR A 76 -5.01 -15.76 -8.16
C TYR A 76 -5.44 -15.04 -9.43
N GLN A 77 -4.61 -15.08 -10.48
CA GLN A 77 -4.88 -14.43 -11.75
C GLN A 77 -6.19 -14.93 -12.37
N ALA A 78 -6.38 -16.24 -12.43
CA ALA A 78 -7.60 -16.84 -12.98
C ALA A 78 -8.88 -16.52 -12.18
N THR A 79 -8.75 -16.23 -10.88
CA THR A 79 -9.89 -15.98 -9.99
C THR A 79 -10.25 -14.51 -9.91
N PHE A 80 -9.25 -13.62 -9.89
CA PHE A 80 -9.44 -12.23 -9.48
C PHE A 80 -9.12 -11.20 -10.56
N ILE A 81 -8.51 -11.59 -11.70
CA ILE A 81 -8.12 -10.65 -12.76
C ILE A 81 -8.90 -10.95 -14.04
N GLY A 82 -9.70 -9.98 -14.47
CA GLY A 82 -10.40 -9.99 -15.74
C GLY A 82 -9.45 -9.91 -16.93
N ARG A 83 -9.94 -10.25 -18.13
CA ARG A 83 -9.13 -10.21 -19.37
C ARG A 83 -8.69 -8.81 -19.78
N ASP A 84 -9.39 -7.80 -19.27
CA ASP A 84 -9.11 -6.37 -19.44
C ASP A 84 -8.23 -5.81 -18.30
N GLY A 85 -7.83 -6.62 -17.34
CA GLY A 85 -7.07 -6.18 -16.16
C GLY A 85 -7.93 -5.64 -15.02
N GLN A 86 -9.26 -5.63 -15.15
CA GLN A 86 -10.16 -5.27 -14.04
C GLN A 86 -10.06 -6.31 -12.91
N MET A 87 -10.00 -5.85 -11.67
CA MET A 87 -9.95 -6.70 -10.47
C MET A 87 -11.34 -7.06 -9.97
N HIS A 88 -11.45 -8.23 -9.35
CA HIS A 88 -12.65 -8.64 -8.62
C HIS A 88 -12.31 -8.88 -7.13
N PRO A 89 -12.83 -8.06 -6.19
CA PRO A 89 -13.70 -6.89 -6.40
C PRO A 89 -12.93 -5.68 -6.98
N ASP A 90 -13.66 -4.83 -7.71
CA ASP A 90 -13.14 -3.61 -8.33
C ASP A 90 -12.95 -2.51 -7.28
N LYS A 91 -11.80 -2.54 -6.58
CA LYS A 91 -11.48 -1.64 -5.47
C LYS A 91 -10.00 -1.26 -5.50
N GLN A 92 -9.68 -0.04 -5.06
CA GLN A 92 -8.29 0.45 -5.00
C GLN A 92 -7.36 -0.57 -4.30
N ALA A 93 -7.78 -1.10 -3.16
CA ALA A 93 -7.01 -2.09 -2.39
C ALA A 93 -6.68 -3.38 -3.16
N SER A 94 -7.58 -3.84 -4.06
CA SER A 94 -7.36 -5.02 -4.88
C SER A 94 -6.21 -4.79 -5.87
N TYR A 95 -6.26 -3.67 -6.61
CA TYR A 95 -5.22 -3.30 -7.57
C TYR A 95 -3.88 -3.04 -6.89
N VAL A 96 -3.87 -2.24 -5.80
CA VAL A 96 -2.65 -1.90 -5.08
C VAL A 96 -1.92 -3.15 -4.63
N ARG A 97 -2.62 -4.14 -4.04
CA ARG A 97 -1.97 -5.38 -3.59
C ARG A 97 -1.50 -6.25 -4.76
N ALA A 98 -2.32 -6.38 -5.79
CA ALA A 98 -1.94 -7.19 -6.95
C ALA A 98 -0.72 -6.63 -7.67
N LEU A 99 -0.62 -5.29 -7.80
CA LEU A 99 0.52 -4.62 -8.39
C LEU A 99 1.76 -4.69 -7.48
N ALA A 100 1.61 -4.39 -6.18
CA ALA A 100 2.72 -4.40 -5.23
C ALA A 100 3.37 -5.79 -5.05
N LEU A 101 2.60 -6.86 -5.24
CA LEU A 101 3.04 -8.24 -5.06
C LEU A 101 3.36 -8.95 -6.39
N ASP A 102 3.45 -8.18 -7.49
CA ASP A 102 3.71 -8.71 -8.84
C ASP A 102 2.76 -9.87 -9.21
N LEU A 103 1.46 -9.70 -8.97
CA LEU A 103 0.43 -10.70 -9.33
C LEU A 103 -0.23 -10.39 -10.67
N VAL A 104 -0.17 -9.15 -11.13
CA VAL A 104 -0.72 -8.75 -12.43
C VAL A 104 0.19 -9.27 -13.56
N PRO A 105 -0.34 -9.99 -14.57
CA PRO A 105 0.44 -10.34 -15.75
C PRO A 105 1.02 -9.08 -16.42
N PRO A 106 2.27 -9.11 -16.94
CA PRO A 106 2.88 -7.93 -17.56
C PRO A 106 2.03 -7.30 -18.67
N THR A 107 1.29 -8.12 -19.43
CA THR A 107 0.39 -7.68 -20.50
C THR A 107 -0.82 -6.89 -20.00
N LEU A 108 -1.20 -7.02 -18.73
CA LEU A 108 -2.35 -6.36 -18.10
C LEU A 108 -1.95 -5.26 -17.11
N GLN A 109 -0.65 -5.08 -16.85
CA GLN A 109 -0.15 -4.14 -15.84
C GLN A 109 -0.65 -2.71 -16.08
N ARG A 110 -0.55 -2.22 -17.32
CA ARG A 110 -1.03 -0.88 -17.67
C ARG A 110 -2.52 -0.72 -17.43
N ALA A 111 -3.33 -1.68 -17.87
CA ALA A 111 -4.78 -1.63 -17.68
C ALA A 111 -5.17 -1.66 -16.18
N ALA A 112 -4.51 -2.50 -15.38
CA ALA A 112 -4.71 -2.54 -13.93
C ALA A 112 -4.36 -1.20 -13.24
N VAL A 113 -3.29 -0.53 -13.70
CA VAL A 113 -2.91 0.80 -13.22
C VAL A 113 -3.96 1.84 -13.63
N ASP A 114 -4.44 1.80 -14.88
CA ASP A 114 -5.46 2.71 -15.39
C ASP A 114 -6.78 2.55 -14.61
N HIS A 115 -7.18 1.32 -14.27
CA HIS A 115 -8.33 1.08 -13.40
C HIS A 115 -8.13 1.62 -11.97
N LEU A 116 -6.94 1.46 -11.40
CA LEU A 116 -6.62 2.02 -10.08
C LEU A 116 -6.72 3.55 -10.09
N VAL A 117 -6.14 4.21 -11.09
CA VAL A 117 -6.19 5.67 -11.25
C VAL A 117 -7.63 6.14 -11.40
N ARG A 118 -8.42 5.47 -12.24
CA ARG A 118 -9.85 5.75 -12.40
C ARG A 118 -10.58 5.68 -11.06
N LEU A 119 -10.39 4.64 -10.26
CA LEU A 119 -11.03 4.49 -8.95
C LEU A 119 -10.60 5.55 -7.92
N ILE A 120 -9.43 6.15 -8.08
CA ILE A 120 -8.97 7.27 -7.24
C ILE A 120 -9.66 8.55 -7.69
N GLN A 121 -9.69 8.81 -9.00
CA GLN A 121 -10.31 9.99 -9.58
C GLN A 121 -11.83 10.03 -9.38
N GLU A 122 -12.51 8.88 -9.54
CA GLU A 122 -13.94 8.72 -9.23
C GLU A 122 -14.24 8.91 -7.73
N ASN A 123 -13.22 8.85 -6.87
CA ASN A 123 -13.31 9.09 -5.44
C ASN A 123 -12.77 10.48 -5.06
N ASP A 124 -12.79 11.44 -6.00
CA ASP A 124 -12.32 12.82 -5.81
C ASP A 124 -10.89 12.89 -5.24
N ASP A 125 -9.99 12.07 -5.78
CA ASP A 125 -8.60 11.91 -5.33
C ASP A 125 -8.46 11.52 -3.85
N HIS A 126 -9.45 10.79 -3.29
CA HIS A 126 -9.34 10.18 -1.97
C HIS A 126 -8.86 8.74 -2.04
N LEU A 127 -8.09 8.36 -1.03
CA LEU A 127 -7.69 6.97 -0.82
C LEU A 127 -8.91 6.11 -0.43
N GLY A 128 -8.93 4.90 -0.96
CA GLY A 128 -9.91 3.85 -0.68
C GLY A 128 -9.27 2.61 -0.08
N THR A 129 -8.08 2.76 0.52
CA THR A 129 -7.25 1.66 1.02
C THR A 129 -7.26 1.58 2.54
N GLY A 130 -7.19 0.35 3.05
CA GLY A 130 -6.99 0.05 4.46
C GLY A 130 -5.57 -0.39 4.78
N PHE A 131 -5.37 -0.90 5.99
CA PHE A 131 -4.08 -1.29 6.57
C PHE A 131 -3.16 -2.09 5.64
N LEU A 132 -3.69 -3.07 4.91
CA LEU A 132 -2.90 -3.96 4.05
C LEU A 132 -2.51 -3.37 2.68
N SER A 133 -2.99 -2.18 2.34
CA SER A 133 -2.83 -1.60 1.00
C SER A 133 -2.27 -0.18 1.04
N THR A 134 -2.65 0.61 2.06
CA THR A 134 -2.14 1.98 2.26
C THR A 134 -0.61 2.09 2.24
N PRO A 135 0.18 1.13 2.81
CA PRO A 135 1.64 1.19 2.74
C PRO A 135 2.21 1.16 1.31
N PHE A 136 1.48 0.58 0.35
CA PHE A 136 1.95 0.38 -1.02
C PHE A 136 1.37 1.38 -2.02
N LEU A 137 0.26 2.04 -1.69
CA LEU A 137 -0.53 2.85 -2.62
C LEU A 137 0.33 3.87 -3.40
N CYS A 138 1.04 4.75 -2.70
CA CYS A 138 1.83 5.79 -3.35
C CYS A 138 3.06 5.23 -4.09
N HIS A 139 3.65 4.14 -3.59
CA HIS A 139 4.76 3.45 -4.26
C HIS A 139 4.31 2.85 -5.58
N VAL A 140 3.22 2.07 -5.57
CA VAL A 140 2.63 1.46 -6.78
C VAL A 140 2.32 2.52 -7.82
N LEU A 141 1.67 3.62 -7.43
CA LEU A 141 1.39 4.73 -8.36
C LEU A 141 2.69 5.32 -8.93
N SER A 142 3.67 5.62 -8.08
CA SER A 142 4.92 6.26 -8.49
C SER A 142 5.81 5.38 -9.36
N GLU A 143 5.81 4.07 -9.14
CA GLU A 143 6.55 3.10 -9.94
C GLU A 143 5.91 2.86 -11.31
N ASN A 144 4.60 3.06 -11.42
CA ASN A 144 3.84 2.90 -12.65
C ASN A 144 3.57 4.24 -13.37
N GLY A 145 4.39 5.25 -13.12
CA GLY A 145 4.34 6.54 -13.83
C GLY A 145 3.22 7.50 -13.38
N GLN A 146 2.47 7.15 -12.34
CA GLN A 146 1.33 7.92 -11.82
C GLN A 146 1.75 8.79 -10.62
N LEU A 147 2.90 9.46 -10.73
CA LEU A 147 3.46 10.26 -9.64
C LEU A 147 2.54 11.42 -9.22
N GLU A 148 1.90 12.09 -10.17
CA GLU A 148 0.98 13.20 -9.88
C GLU A 148 -0.26 12.73 -9.10
N VAL A 149 -0.78 11.53 -9.39
CA VAL A 149 -1.90 10.93 -8.63
C VAL A 149 -1.47 10.63 -7.19
N ALA A 150 -0.24 10.11 -6.99
CA ALA A 150 0.30 9.88 -5.66
C ALA A 150 0.41 11.20 -4.85
N TYR A 151 0.84 12.29 -5.48
CA TYR A 151 0.86 13.61 -4.85
C TYR A 151 -0.53 14.20 -4.62
N ALA A 152 -1.50 13.96 -5.51
CA ALA A 152 -2.89 14.38 -5.30
C ALA A 152 -3.47 13.73 -4.02
N LEU A 153 -3.30 12.41 -3.86
CA LEU A 153 -3.68 11.68 -2.65
C LEU A 153 -3.01 12.23 -1.38
N LEU A 154 -1.70 12.56 -1.45
CA LEU A 154 -0.98 13.11 -0.30
C LEU A 154 -1.49 14.50 0.09
N LYS A 155 -1.95 15.30 -0.89
CA LYS A 155 -2.44 16.67 -0.69
C LYS A 155 -3.93 16.76 -0.42
N GLN A 156 -4.68 15.69 -0.62
CA GLN A 156 -6.08 15.64 -0.24
C GLN A 156 -6.20 15.93 1.26
N ASP A 157 -7.13 16.82 1.62
CA ASP A 157 -7.26 17.36 2.96
C ASP A 157 -8.67 17.25 3.56
N THR A 158 -9.59 16.66 2.78
CA THR A 158 -10.88 16.15 3.27
C THR A 158 -10.81 14.67 3.60
N ILE A 159 -11.75 14.20 4.42
CA ILE A 159 -11.82 12.80 4.81
C ILE A 159 -12.25 11.90 3.63
N PRO A 160 -11.61 10.73 3.42
CA PRO A 160 -10.46 10.17 4.12
C PRO A 160 -9.12 10.63 3.52
N SER A 161 -8.23 11.20 4.35
CA SER A 161 -6.87 11.57 3.93
C SER A 161 -5.92 11.75 5.12
N TRP A 162 -4.61 11.77 4.85
CA TRP A 162 -3.61 12.07 5.87
C TRP A 162 -3.68 13.53 6.34
N LEU A 163 -3.91 14.50 5.43
CA LEU A 163 -3.95 15.91 5.82
C LEU A 163 -5.26 16.29 6.52
N TYR A 164 -6.33 15.50 6.39
CA TYR A 164 -7.51 15.65 7.24
C TYR A 164 -7.15 15.46 8.72
N GLU A 165 -6.40 14.41 9.07
CA GLU A 165 -5.93 14.19 10.46
C GLU A 165 -5.13 15.41 10.95
N VAL A 166 -4.19 15.89 10.13
CA VAL A 166 -3.37 17.09 10.43
C VAL A 166 -4.25 18.34 10.62
N LYS A 167 -5.22 18.57 9.73
CA LYS A 167 -6.17 19.69 9.82
C LYS A 167 -7.01 19.66 11.09
N LYS A 168 -7.35 18.47 11.59
CA LYS A 168 -8.07 18.27 12.85
C LYS A 168 -7.17 18.29 14.09
N GLY A 169 -5.89 18.61 13.94
CA GLY A 169 -4.95 18.80 15.04
C GLY A 169 -4.23 17.53 15.50
N ALA A 170 -4.22 16.49 14.67
CA ALA A 170 -3.48 15.26 14.99
C ALA A 170 -1.97 15.54 15.13
N THR A 171 -1.37 15.02 16.20
CA THR A 171 0.08 14.97 16.41
C THR A 171 0.66 13.56 16.24
N THR A 172 -0.21 12.57 16.07
CA THR A 172 0.05 11.16 15.80
C THR A 172 -0.93 10.67 14.74
N ILE A 173 -0.64 9.55 14.07
CA ILE A 173 -1.55 8.95 13.08
C ILE A 173 -2.71 8.25 13.77
N TRP A 174 -3.92 8.31 13.21
CA TRP A 174 -5.11 7.69 13.80
C TRP A 174 -5.41 6.29 13.23
N GLU A 175 -6.05 5.45 14.04
CA GLU A 175 -6.54 4.12 13.62
C GLU A 175 -7.56 4.24 12.51
N ASP A 176 -8.60 5.03 12.72
CA ASP A 176 -9.66 5.30 11.76
C ASP A 176 -9.43 6.66 11.10
N TRP A 177 -9.79 6.80 9.82
CA TRP A 177 -9.53 8.03 9.06
C TRP A 177 -10.34 9.22 9.59
N ASP A 178 -11.42 8.93 10.31
CA ASP A 178 -12.28 9.87 11.03
C ASP A 178 -12.10 9.81 12.55
N GLY A 179 -10.96 9.37 13.08
CA GLY A 179 -10.76 9.22 14.54
C GLY A 179 -11.23 10.43 15.37
N ILE A 180 -11.22 11.63 14.77
CA ILE A 180 -12.12 12.73 15.15
C ILE A 180 -12.91 13.17 13.91
N GLY A 181 -14.24 13.04 13.97
CA GLY A 181 -15.16 13.43 12.90
C GLY A 181 -15.51 14.92 12.88
N GLU A 182 -16.64 15.25 12.24
CA GLU A 182 -17.19 16.62 12.27
C GLU A 182 -17.90 16.96 13.59
N ASP A 183 -18.35 15.96 14.35
CA ASP A 183 -18.91 16.15 15.69
C ASP A 183 -17.85 16.50 16.75
N GLY A 184 -16.57 16.35 16.39
CA GLY A 184 -15.44 16.61 17.27
C GLY A 184 -15.25 15.57 18.37
N ILE A 185 -15.98 14.45 18.32
CA ILE A 185 -15.91 13.40 19.34
C ILE A 185 -14.84 12.39 18.93
N PRO A 186 -13.81 12.15 19.76
CA PRO A 186 -12.82 11.12 19.48
C PRO A 186 -13.39 9.70 19.53
N HIS A 187 -13.00 8.86 18.58
CA HIS A 187 -13.21 7.41 18.59
C HIS A 187 -12.03 6.64 18.00
N GLY A 188 -11.95 5.35 18.34
CA GLY A 188 -10.79 4.51 18.00
C GLY A 188 -9.49 4.99 18.67
N SER A 189 -8.37 4.39 18.30
CA SER A 189 -7.06 4.88 18.73
C SER A 189 -6.65 6.12 17.94
N LEU A 190 -6.29 7.21 18.62
CA LEU A 190 -5.68 8.38 17.99
C LEU A 190 -4.15 8.26 17.85
N ASN A 191 -3.59 7.08 18.06
CA ASN A 191 -2.15 6.84 17.98
C ASN A 191 -1.86 5.43 17.46
N HIS A 192 -1.97 5.26 16.14
CA HIS A 192 -1.78 4.00 15.43
C HIS A 192 -0.94 4.21 14.17
N TYR A 193 0.26 3.63 14.12
CA TYR A 193 1.28 3.95 13.11
C TYR A 193 0.95 3.48 11.68
N SER A 194 -0.07 2.65 11.50
CA SER A 194 -0.33 1.91 10.26
C SER A 194 -0.36 2.77 9.00
N LYS A 195 -1.13 3.85 9.02
CA LYS A 195 -1.25 4.77 7.87
C LYS A 195 -0.05 5.71 7.76
N GLY A 196 0.74 5.82 8.82
CA GLY A 196 2.03 6.50 8.83
C GLY A 196 3.07 5.81 7.94
N ALA A 197 2.80 4.61 7.44
CA ALA A 197 3.63 3.93 6.44
C ALA A 197 3.88 4.77 5.16
N VAL A 198 3.02 5.75 4.86
CA VAL A 198 3.26 6.75 3.80
C VAL A 198 4.59 7.49 3.98
N GLY A 199 5.11 7.58 5.21
CA GLY A 199 6.43 8.13 5.50
C GLY A 199 7.53 7.45 4.68
N SER A 200 7.47 6.13 4.46
CA SER A 200 8.44 5.44 3.61
C SER A 200 8.51 6.01 2.18
N TRP A 201 7.36 6.42 1.63
CA TRP A 201 7.26 7.05 0.32
C TRP A 201 7.86 8.47 0.32
N LEU A 202 7.67 9.23 1.40
CA LEU A 202 8.32 10.54 1.57
C LEU A 202 9.85 10.42 1.55
N TYR A 203 10.42 9.42 2.24
CA TYR A 203 11.87 9.20 2.24
C TYR A 203 12.39 8.66 0.89
N GLN A 204 11.74 7.64 0.34
CA GLN A 204 12.25 6.90 -0.81
C GLN A 204 11.92 7.55 -2.16
N VAL A 205 10.78 8.22 -2.27
CA VAL A 205 10.31 8.80 -3.54
C VAL A 205 10.47 10.30 -3.55
N VAL A 206 9.95 11.00 -2.55
CA VAL A 206 10.04 12.47 -2.50
C VAL A 206 11.50 12.88 -2.31
N ALA A 207 12.12 12.50 -1.19
CA ALA A 207 13.53 12.80 -0.93
C ALA A 207 14.49 11.93 -1.76
N GLY A 208 14.04 10.76 -2.22
CA GLY A 208 14.79 9.93 -3.16
C GLY A 208 15.88 9.07 -2.52
N ILE A 209 15.83 8.79 -1.22
CA ILE A 209 16.82 7.95 -0.54
C ILE A 209 16.33 6.50 -0.54
N GLU A 210 16.84 5.70 -1.48
CA GLU A 210 16.46 4.28 -1.64
C GLU A 210 17.67 3.37 -1.37
N PRO A 211 17.48 2.17 -0.77
CA PRO A 211 18.53 1.16 -0.74
C PRO A 211 18.81 0.70 -2.18
N GLY A 212 20.07 0.79 -2.61
CA GLY A 212 20.57 0.15 -3.83
C GLY A 212 20.89 -1.33 -3.61
N THR A 213 21.29 -1.68 -2.40
CA THR A 213 21.42 -3.05 -1.89
C THR A 213 20.88 -3.14 -0.46
N PRO A 214 20.52 -4.34 0.03
CA PRO A 214 20.17 -4.53 1.44
C PRO A 214 21.20 -3.88 2.38
N GLY A 215 20.71 -3.21 3.43
CA GLY A 215 21.55 -2.54 4.42
C GLY A 215 22.14 -1.20 4.00
N TYR A 216 21.79 -0.63 2.84
CA TYR A 216 22.28 0.67 2.34
C TYR A 216 23.79 0.72 2.05
N LYS A 217 24.46 -0.43 1.84
CA LYS A 217 25.87 -0.45 1.39
C LYS A 217 26.05 0.29 0.05
N HIS A 218 25.10 0.10 -0.86
CA HIS A 218 24.90 0.97 -2.01
C HIS A 218 23.59 1.74 -1.83
N ILE A 219 23.64 3.02 -2.14
CA ILE A 219 22.52 3.96 -1.98
C ILE A 219 22.14 4.45 -3.37
N ARG A 220 20.84 4.51 -3.64
CA ARG A 220 20.29 5.07 -4.86
C ARG A 220 19.61 6.40 -4.51
N PHE A 221 20.12 7.48 -5.09
CA PHE A 221 19.52 8.80 -5.02
C PHE A 221 18.65 9.03 -6.26
N ARG A 222 17.34 9.07 -6.05
CA ARG A 222 16.34 9.27 -7.12
C ARG A 222 15.19 10.16 -6.61
N PRO A 223 15.43 11.45 -6.34
CA PRO A 223 14.37 12.36 -5.93
C PRO A 223 13.34 12.49 -7.05
N ARG A 224 12.06 12.44 -6.69
CA ARG A 224 10.94 12.58 -7.64
C ARG A 224 10.05 13.75 -7.20
N PRO A 225 10.48 15.00 -7.42
CA PRO A 225 9.69 16.18 -7.07
C PRO A 225 8.40 16.24 -7.90
N GLY A 226 7.30 16.63 -7.27
CA GLY A 226 5.98 16.77 -7.88
C GLY A 226 4.99 17.41 -6.92
N GLY A 227 3.73 17.52 -7.33
CA GLY A 227 2.68 18.06 -6.46
C GLY A 227 2.84 19.52 -6.03
N GLY A 228 3.78 20.27 -6.63
CA GLY A 228 4.13 21.64 -6.25
C GLY A 228 5.31 21.75 -5.27
N LEU A 229 5.89 20.63 -4.81
CA LEU A 229 7.09 20.66 -3.99
C LEU A 229 8.30 21.09 -4.82
N THR A 230 8.92 22.21 -4.43
CA THR A 230 10.12 22.75 -5.07
C THR A 230 11.39 22.34 -4.34
N ALA A 231 11.31 21.90 -3.08
CA ALA A 231 12.45 21.43 -2.32
C ALA A 231 12.05 20.38 -1.29
N ALA A 232 12.99 19.50 -0.94
CA ALA A 232 12.91 18.64 0.23
C ALA A 232 14.30 18.28 0.74
N SER A 233 14.39 17.91 2.01
CA SER A 233 15.62 17.37 2.60
C SER A 233 15.27 16.21 3.53
N ALA A 234 16.02 15.12 3.43
CA ALA A 234 15.94 14.01 4.36
C ALA A 234 17.33 13.58 4.82
N ARG A 235 17.37 13.00 6.03
CA ARG A 235 18.55 12.37 6.62
C ARG A 235 18.16 10.98 7.13
N TYR A 236 19.04 10.01 6.96
CA TYR A 236 18.88 8.65 7.44
C TYR A 236 20.18 8.14 8.06
N HIS A 237 20.13 7.69 9.32
CA HIS A 237 21.29 7.12 10.00
C HIS A 237 21.37 5.62 9.69
N SER A 238 22.24 5.26 8.75
CA SER A 238 22.53 3.88 8.40
C SER A 238 23.63 3.28 9.28
N LEU A 239 23.86 1.97 9.16
CA LEU A 239 25.01 1.30 9.79
C LEU A 239 26.37 1.82 9.28
N TYR A 240 26.39 2.54 8.15
CA TYR A 240 27.59 3.11 7.54
C TYR A 240 27.76 4.62 7.82
N GLY A 241 26.85 5.23 8.60
CA GLY A 241 26.82 6.66 8.88
C GLY A 241 25.58 7.38 8.36
N GLU A 242 25.58 8.71 8.47
CA GLU A 242 24.48 9.56 8.00
C GLU A 242 24.44 9.63 6.46
N ILE A 243 23.25 9.37 5.92
CA ILE A 243 22.90 9.59 4.52
C ILE A 243 22.03 10.83 4.48
N ALA A 244 22.47 11.89 3.80
CA ALA A 244 21.71 13.13 3.66
C ALA A 244 21.61 13.52 2.19
N TYR A 245 20.40 13.89 1.74
CA TYR A 245 20.18 14.34 0.38
C TYR A 245 19.14 15.47 0.34
N PRO A 246 19.58 16.74 0.30
CA PRO A 246 18.71 17.86 -0.01
C PRO A 246 18.58 18.01 -1.54
N PHE A 247 17.37 18.30 -2.02
CA PHE A 247 17.18 18.81 -3.37
C PHE A 247 16.39 20.12 -3.34
N SER A 248 16.66 20.97 -4.32
CA SER A 248 15.84 22.13 -4.64
C SER A 248 15.75 22.25 -6.17
N ARG A 249 14.57 22.58 -6.69
CA ARG A 249 14.36 23.02 -8.06
C ARG A 249 14.25 24.53 -8.01
N ASN A 250 15.24 25.22 -8.54
CA ASN A 250 15.06 26.61 -8.93
C ASN A 250 14.18 26.64 -10.17
N ASN A 251 13.23 27.57 -10.25
CA ASN A 251 12.38 27.77 -11.43
C ASN A 251 13.28 27.84 -12.68
N GLY A 252 13.29 26.76 -13.46
CA GLY A 252 13.79 26.74 -14.82
C GLY A 252 12.68 27.19 -15.73
#